data_AF-A0A432TZK3-F1
#
_entry.id   AF-A0A432TZK3-F1
#
_cell.length_a   1.000
_cell.length_b   1.000
_cell.length_c   1.000
_cell.angle_alpha   90.00
_cell.angle_beta   90.00
_cell.angle_gamma   90.00
#
_symmetry.space_group_name_H-M   'P 1'
#
loop_
_entity.id
_entity.type
_entity.pdbx_description
1 polymer ?
#
loop_
_entity_poly.entity_id
_entity_poly.type
_entity_poly.pdbx_seq_one_letter_code
_entity_poly.pdbx_strand_id
1 'polypeptide(L)'
;LNQLWNTGYSKQKLSTIGLVLGADVPIFIAGQSAWAEGVGEILTPMQLPKHCFLVVSINKHISTKEIFSHKALTMTSQIGKMSDFSELINPHNDCLEAAIDLEGEILKVLEYLKLSENYLYQPRMTGTGSCVFVEFKHEKDALVALDNLPKQWSGFVAQALNTSPALT
;
A
#
# COMPACT_ATOMS: atom_id res chain seq x y z
N LEU A 1 -10.25 -14.07 17.66
CA LEU A 1 -9.83 -14.81 18.88
C LEU A 1 -10.01 -13.99 20.16
N ASN A 2 -9.40 -12.80 20.29
CA ASN A 2 -9.53 -11.98 21.52
C ASN A 2 -10.99 -11.79 21.99
N GLN A 3 -11.90 -11.50 21.05
CA GLN A 3 -13.34 -11.41 21.33
C GLN A 3 -13.98 -12.77 21.65
N LEU A 4 -13.78 -13.77 20.78
CA LEU A 4 -14.37 -15.12 20.92
C LEU A 4 -13.99 -15.83 22.23
N TRP A 5 -12.77 -15.61 22.71
CA TRP A 5 -12.26 -16.20 23.95
C TRP A 5 -12.36 -15.27 25.15
N ASN A 6 -12.93 -14.08 24.96
CA ASN A 6 -13.13 -13.07 25.99
C ASN A 6 -11.86 -12.78 26.82
N THR A 7 -10.70 -12.71 26.16
CA THR A 7 -9.42 -12.50 26.86
C THR A 7 -9.24 -11.07 27.38
N GLY A 8 -10.08 -10.13 26.93
CA GLY A 8 -10.11 -8.74 27.42
C GLY A 8 -8.86 -7.93 27.10
N TYR A 9 -8.03 -8.35 26.15
CA TYR A 9 -6.84 -7.58 25.79
C TYR A 9 -7.22 -6.30 25.05
N SER A 10 -6.60 -5.20 25.45
CA SER A 10 -6.74 -3.90 24.79
C SER A 10 -6.13 -3.93 23.39
N LYS A 11 -6.56 -3.01 22.52
CA LYS A 11 -5.95 -2.84 21.18
C LYS A 11 -4.44 -2.60 21.29
N GLN A 12 -3.99 -1.81 22.26
CA GLN A 12 -2.56 -1.54 22.48
C GLN A 12 -1.78 -2.81 22.79
N LYS A 13 -2.34 -3.68 23.65
CA LYS A 13 -1.71 -4.97 23.97
C LYS A 13 -1.69 -5.89 22.76
N LEU A 14 -2.78 -5.95 22.01
CA LEU A 14 -2.83 -6.71 20.76
C LEU A 14 -1.83 -6.20 19.73
N SER A 15 -1.69 -4.88 19.55
CA SER A 15 -0.72 -4.27 18.64
C SER A 15 0.71 -4.59 19.06
N THR A 16 1.00 -4.59 20.37
CA THR A 16 2.33 -4.98 20.89
C THR A 16 2.65 -6.44 20.55
N ILE A 17 1.69 -7.35 20.71
CA ILE A 17 1.85 -8.76 20.31
C ILE A 17 1.99 -8.87 18.79
N GLY A 18 1.15 -8.16 18.05
CA GLY A 18 1.09 -8.18 16.59
C GLY A 18 2.37 -7.69 15.93
N LEU A 19 3.02 -6.68 16.50
CA LEU A 19 4.28 -6.14 15.99
C LEU A 19 5.39 -7.19 15.90
N VAL A 20 5.41 -8.16 16.82
CA VAL A 20 6.38 -9.29 16.78
C VAL A 20 6.13 -10.22 15.59
N LEU A 21 4.89 -10.26 15.08
CA LEU A 21 4.51 -11.08 13.93
C LEU A 21 4.73 -10.35 12.60
N GLY A 22 4.61 -9.02 12.59
CA GLY A 22 4.87 -8.21 11.41
C GLY A 22 4.59 -6.72 11.63
N ALA A 23 5.35 -5.88 10.92
CA ALA A 23 5.29 -4.42 10.98
C ALA A 23 3.89 -3.85 10.67
N ASP A 24 3.11 -4.52 9.82
CA ASP A 24 1.78 -4.05 9.40
C ASP A 24 0.63 -4.55 10.30
N VAL A 25 0.88 -5.50 11.20
CA VAL A 25 -0.18 -6.04 12.07
C VAL A 25 -0.82 -4.95 12.97
N PRO A 26 -0.07 -4.00 13.55
CA PRO A 26 -0.64 -2.91 14.33
C PRO A 26 -1.70 -2.07 13.59
N ILE A 27 -1.50 -1.76 12.30
CA ILE A 27 -2.47 -0.93 11.55
C ILE A 27 -3.79 -1.70 11.32
N PHE A 28 -3.73 -3.01 11.09
CA PHE A 28 -4.94 -3.85 11.01
C PHE A 28 -5.70 -3.93 12.34
N ILE A 29 -4.99 -3.96 13.48
CA ILE A 29 -5.60 -3.97 14.82
C ILE A 29 -6.23 -2.61 15.15
N ALA A 30 -5.56 -1.51 14.79
CA ALA A 30 -6.11 -0.17 14.91
C ALA A 30 -7.41 -0.08 14.10
N GLY A 31 -7.37 -0.58 12.86
CA GLY A 31 -8.50 -0.72 11.95
C GLY A 31 -8.98 0.60 11.37
N GLN A 32 -8.10 1.58 11.30
CA GLN A 32 -8.31 2.88 10.66
C GLN A 32 -7.12 3.19 9.76
N SER A 33 -7.33 3.95 8.70
CA SER A 33 -6.23 4.54 7.93
C SER A 33 -5.37 5.40 8.84
N ALA A 34 -4.05 5.27 8.71
CA ALA A 34 -3.10 5.93 9.58
C ALA A 34 -1.78 6.19 8.86
N TRP A 35 -1.13 7.28 9.24
CA TRP A 35 0.28 7.51 9.00
C TRP A 35 1.09 6.66 9.98
N ALA A 36 2.00 5.86 9.45
CA ALA A 36 2.83 4.95 10.23
C ALA A 36 4.28 5.41 10.26
N GLU A 37 4.85 5.50 11.46
CA GLU A 37 6.24 5.87 11.72
C GLU A 37 6.95 4.78 12.54
N GLY A 38 8.26 4.91 12.71
CA GLY A 38 9.10 3.89 13.35
C GLY A 38 9.23 2.65 12.47
N VAL A 39 9.00 1.48 13.04
CA VAL A 39 8.86 0.20 12.33
C VAL A 39 7.39 -0.19 12.11
N GLY A 40 6.45 0.77 12.26
CA GLY A 40 5.00 0.56 12.15
C GLY A 40 4.25 0.59 13.48
N GLU A 41 4.94 0.87 14.59
CA GLU A 41 4.38 0.92 15.93
C GLU A 41 3.76 2.28 16.30
N ILE A 42 4.19 3.36 15.63
CA ILE A 42 3.67 4.70 15.85
C ILE A 42 2.63 4.98 14.76
N LEU A 43 1.34 4.96 15.13
CA LEU A 43 0.24 5.18 14.21
C LEU A 43 -0.49 6.48 14.53
N THR A 44 -0.52 7.41 13.58
CA THR A 44 -1.31 8.63 13.64
C THR A 44 -2.51 8.49 12.69
N PRO A 45 -3.76 8.40 13.20
CA PRO A 45 -4.94 8.24 12.35
C PRO A 45 -5.06 9.35 11.31
N MET A 46 -5.50 8.99 10.11
CA MET A 46 -5.68 9.93 9.01
C MET A 46 -6.91 9.60 8.17
N GLN A 47 -7.44 10.60 7.49
CA GLN A 47 -8.53 10.43 6.53
C GLN A 47 -7.99 10.51 5.11
N LEU A 48 -8.15 9.42 4.37
CA LEU A 48 -7.80 9.34 2.96
C LEU A 48 -9.03 9.63 2.08
N PRO A 49 -8.84 10.19 0.87
CA PRO A 49 -9.89 10.30 -0.11
C PRO A 49 -10.50 8.95 -0.47
N LYS A 50 -11.81 8.90 -0.70
CA LYS A 50 -12.53 7.69 -1.13
C LYS A 50 -12.35 7.46 -2.63
N HIS A 51 -11.13 7.16 -3.07
CA HIS A 51 -10.82 6.83 -4.45
C HIS A 51 -11.00 5.33 -4.76
N CYS A 52 -11.07 5.01 -6.05
CA CYS A 52 -11.03 3.65 -6.56
C CYS A 52 -9.61 3.35 -7.04
N PHE A 53 -9.15 2.12 -6.84
CA PHE A 53 -7.81 1.68 -7.20
C PHE A 53 -7.92 0.49 -8.14
N LEU A 54 -7.19 0.53 -9.26
CA LEU A 54 -6.79 -0.69 -9.95
C LEU A 54 -5.48 -1.16 -9.34
N VAL A 55 -5.48 -2.33 -8.72
CA VAL A 55 -4.28 -2.99 -8.19
C VAL A 55 -3.88 -4.07 -9.18
N VAL A 56 -2.61 -4.08 -9.58
CA VAL A 56 -2.04 -5.01 -10.55
C VAL A 56 -0.86 -5.76 -9.95
N SER A 57 -0.85 -7.07 -10.11
CA SER A 57 0.27 -7.95 -9.80
C SER A 57 0.90 -8.46 -11.09
N ILE A 58 2.24 -8.41 -11.14
CA ILE A 58 3.04 -9.06 -12.19
C ILE A 58 3.20 -10.57 -11.97
N ASN A 59 2.51 -11.14 -10.97
CA ASN A 59 2.51 -12.58 -10.66
C ASN A 59 3.91 -13.14 -10.30
N LYS A 60 4.79 -12.31 -9.76
CA LYS A 60 6.14 -12.70 -9.32
C LYS A 60 6.35 -12.31 -7.86
N HIS A 61 7.08 -13.15 -7.14
CA HIS A 61 7.43 -12.85 -5.75
C HIS A 61 8.77 -12.11 -5.71
N ILE A 62 8.83 -11.02 -4.93
CA ILE A 62 10.05 -10.30 -4.62
C ILE A 62 10.26 -10.37 -3.11
N SER A 63 11.45 -10.80 -2.68
CA SER A 63 11.75 -10.91 -1.27
C SER A 63 11.89 -9.53 -0.62
N THR A 64 11.04 -9.25 0.36
CA THR A 64 11.16 -8.05 1.22
C THR A 64 12.56 -7.92 1.81
N LYS A 65 13.19 -9.03 2.20
CA LYS A 65 14.57 -9.03 2.72
C LYS A 65 15.58 -8.60 1.66
N GLU A 66 15.43 -9.06 0.42
CA GLU A 66 16.34 -8.69 -0.67
C GLU A 66 16.23 -7.21 -0.98
N ILE A 67 15.01 -6.66 -1.02
CA ILE A 67 14.76 -5.23 -1.20
C ILE A 67 15.42 -4.40 -0.10
N PHE A 68 15.19 -4.74 1.17
CA PHE A 68 15.79 -4.02 2.29
C PHE A 68 17.32 -4.18 2.41
N SER A 69 17.90 -5.16 1.71
CA SER A 69 19.35 -5.37 1.62
C SER A 69 19.95 -4.83 0.32
N HIS A 70 19.12 -4.25 -0.56
CA HIS A 70 19.53 -3.85 -1.91
C HIS A 70 20.30 -2.54 -1.89
N LYS A 71 21.33 -2.43 -2.74
CA LYS A 71 22.20 -1.23 -2.78
C LYS A 71 21.50 0.02 -3.29
N ALA A 72 20.46 -0.16 -4.10
CA ALA A 72 19.64 0.92 -4.64
C ALA A 72 18.53 1.38 -3.68
N LEU A 73 18.42 0.82 -2.46
CA LEU A 73 17.47 1.31 -1.48
C LEU A 73 17.89 2.69 -0.98
N THR A 74 17.12 3.71 -1.35
CA THR A 74 17.33 5.08 -0.89
C THR A 74 16.39 5.37 0.27
N MET A 75 16.84 5.15 1.52
CA MET A 75 16.03 5.51 2.69
C MET A 75 15.97 7.03 2.81
N THR A 76 14.87 7.63 2.33
CA THR A 76 14.66 9.06 2.41
C THR A 76 14.31 9.40 3.86
N SER A 77 15.13 10.23 4.53
CA SER A 77 14.81 10.71 5.87
C SER A 77 13.59 11.61 5.80
N GLN A 78 12.43 11.13 6.26
CA GLN A 78 11.25 11.97 6.41
C GLN A 78 11.45 12.95 7.58
N ILE A 79 11.36 14.24 7.25
CA ILE A 79 11.43 15.34 8.21
C ILE A 79 10.01 15.86 8.40
N GLY A 80 9.30 15.40 9.43
CA GLY A 80 8.05 16.03 9.88
C GLY A 80 6.93 15.05 10.25
N LYS A 81 6.07 15.46 11.18
CA LYS A 81 4.78 14.80 11.44
C LYS A 81 3.80 15.20 10.35
N MET A 82 3.12 14.23 9.75
CA MET A 82 2.09 14.50 8.76
C MET A 82 0.71 14.50 9.42
N SER A 83 -0.06 15.58 9.23
CA SER A 83 -1.43 15.70 9.77
C SER A 83 -2.50 15.36 8.74
N ASP A 84 -2.22 15.52 7.45
CA ASP A 84 -3.16 15.30 6.36
C ASP A 84 -2.43 14.67 5.15
N PHE A 85 -3.08 13.71 4.47
CA PHE A 85 -2.57 13.11 3.24
C PHE A 85 -2.36 14.15 2.12
N SER A 86 -3.15 15.22 2.13
CA SER A 86 -3.01 16.31 1.14
C SER A 86 -1.66 17.05 1.25
N GLU A 87 -0.98 16.94 2.40
CA GLU A 87 0.36 17.48 2.63
C GLU A 87 1.45 16.66 1.95
N LEU A 88 1.12 15.45 1.48
CA LEU A 88 2.08 14.55 0.84
C LEU A 88 2.31 14.98 -0.61
N ILE A 89 3.27 15.89 -0.80
CA ILE A 89 3.72 16.32 -2.12
C ILE A 89 4.47 15.14 -2.77
N ASN A 90 3.86 14.55 -3.79
CA ASN A 90 4.45 13.47 -4.60
C ASN A 90 4.84 12.22 -3.79
N PRO A 91 3.87 11.40 -3.32
CA PRO A 91 4.12 10.14 -2.64
C PRO A 91 5.19 9.30 -3.36
N HIS A 92 6.29 9.05 -2.67
CA HIS A 92 7.39 8.23 -3.17
C HIS A 92 7.50 6.94 -2.36
N ASN A 93 7.88 5.86 -3.04
CA ASN A 93 8.19 4.59 -2.41
C ASN A 93 9.68 4.31 -2.60
N ASP A 94 10.46 4.49 -1.54
CA ASP A 94 11.92 4.30 -1.50
C ASP A 94 12.37 2.91 -1.98
N CYS A 95 11.47 1.90 -1.95
CA CYS A 95 11.78 0.55 -2.42
C CYS A 95 11.71 0.40 -3.94
N LEU A 96 11.18 1.39 -4.67
CA LEU A 96 10.85 1.25 -6.09
C LEU A 96 12.09 0.96 -6.95
N GLU A 97 13.19 1.69 -6.76
CA GLU A 97 14.39 1.50 -7.57
C GLU A 97 15.00 0.12 -7.37
N ALA A 98 15.10 -0.33 -6.11
CA ALA A 98 15.53 -1.69 -5.78
C ALA A 98 14.61 -2.76 -6.38
N ALA A 99 13.30 -2.54 -6.36
CA ALA A 99 12.34 -3.49 -6.91
C ALA A 99 12.42 -3.57 -8.44
N ILE A 100 12.62 -2.44 -9.13
CA ILE A 100 12.83 -2.40 -10.59
C ILE A 100 14.14 -3.09 -10.98
N ASP A 101 15.22 -2.91 -10.21
CA ASP A 101 16.51 -3.55 -10.51
C ASP A 101 16.43 -5.07 -10.37
N LEU A 102 15.72 -5.56 -9.35
CA LEU A 102 15.46 -7.00 -9.16
C LEU A 102 14.45 -7.56 -10.18
N GLU A 103 13.42 -6.78 -10.53
CA GLU A 103 12.37 -7.20 -11.45
C GLU A 103 11.85 -6.04 -12.31
N GLY A 104 12.46 -5.87 -13.48
CA GLY A 104 12.15 -4.78 -14.42
C GLY A 104 10.73 -4.82 -15.00
N GLU A 105 9.98 -5.90 -14.83
CA GLU A 105 8.55 -5.94 -15.20
C GLU A 105 7.69 -4.97 -14.38
N ILE A 106 8.14 -4.59 -13.16
CA ILE A 106 7.50 -3.53 -12.38
C ILE A 106 7.47 -2.21 -13.17
N LEU A 107 8.58 -1.82 -13.80
CA LEU A 107 8.62 -0.60 -14.61
C LEU A 107 7.67 -0.71 -15.80
N LYS A 108 7.60 -1.88 -16.45
CA LYS A 108 6.70 -2.10 -17.59
C LYS A 108 5.24 -1.90 -17.22
N VAL A 109 4.79 -2.43 -16.08
CA VAL A 109 3.41 -2.25 -15.63
C VAL A 109 3.12 -0.81 -15.19
N LEU A 110 4.08 -0.13 -14.56
CA LEU A 110 3.93 1.30 -14.22
C LEU A 110 3.77 2.16 -15.47
N GLU A 111 4.63 1.98 -16.48
CA GLU A 111 4.53 2.72 -17.75
C GLU A 111 3.25 2.38 -18.51
N TYR A 112 2.81 1.11 -18.48
CA TYR A 112 1.56 0.72 -19.09
C TYR A 112 0.36 1.41 -18.42
N LEU A 113 0.31 1.46 -17.09
CA LEU A 113 -0.81 2.06 -16.36
C LEU A 113 -0.93 3.57 -16.62
N LYS A 114 0.16 4.28 -16.98
CA LYS A 114 0.11 5.69 -17.41
C LYS A 114 -0.67 5.92 -18.70
N LEU A 115 -0.93 4.87 -19.47
CA LEU A 115 -1.76 4.94 -20.68
C LEU A 115 -3.26 4.90 -20.37
N SER A 116 -3.65 4.64 -19.12
CA SER A 116 -5.05 4.63 -18.70
C SER A 116 -5.63 6.04 -18.80
N GLU A 117 -6.90 6.15 -19.17
CA GLU A 117 -7.61 7.43 -19.14
C GLU A 117 -8.12 7.74 -17.73
N ASN A 118 -8.24 9.02 -17.39
CA ASN A 118 -8.87 9.51 -16.14
C ASN A 118 -8.22 9.05 -14.82
N TYR A 119 -6.95 8.60 -14.83
CA TYR A 119 -6.23 8.40 -13.58
C TYR A 119 -5.94 9.73 -12.88
N LEU A 120 -5.91 9.71 -11.55
CA LEU A 120 -5.73 10.91 -10.72
C LEU A 120 -4.26 11.25 -10.48
N TYR A 121 -3.45 10.24 -10.20
CA TYR A 121 -2.04 10.37 -9.87
C TYR A 121 -1.21 9.33 -10.61
N GLN A 122 0.09 9.61 -10.76
CA GLN A 122 1.03 8.67 -11.36
C GLN A 122 0.91 7.28 -10.71
N PRO A 123 0.92 6.18 -11.49
CA PRO A 123 0.94 4.82 -10.95
C PRO A 123 2.12 4.62 -9.99
N ARG A 124 1.91 3.83 -8.93
CA ARG A 124 2.91 3.60 -7.88
C ARG A 124 2.99 2.13 -7.49
N MET A 125 4.11 1.74 -6.89
CA MET A 125 4.28 0.43 -6.26
C MET A 125 3.81 0.48 -4.79
N THR A 126 3.18 -0.58 -4.31
CA THR A 126 2.83 -0.73 -2.89
C THR A 126 3.80 -1.67 -2.15
N GLY A 127 4.15 -1.31 -0.91
CA GLY A 127 5.12 -2.05 -0.09
C GLY A 127 6.46 -2.24 -0.80
N THR A 128 7.05 -3.43 -0.68
CA THR A 128 8.26 -3.83 -1.43
C THR A 128 7.95 -4.44 -2.80
N GLY A 129 6.73 -4.26 -3.30
CA GLY A 129 6.26 -4.92 -4.52
C GLY A 129 5.84 -6.38 -4.30
N SER A 130 5.47 -7.11 -5.36
CA SER A 130 5.51 -6.70 -6.77
C SER A 130 4.24 -6.01 -7.28
N CYS A 131 3.29 -5.70 -6.39
CA CYS A 131 2.04 -5.07 -6.78
C CYS A 131 2.24 -3.58 -7.06
N VAL A 132 1.58 -3.11 -8.10
CA VAL A 132 1.44 -1.70 -8.45
C VAL A 132 -0.02 -1.30 -8.42
N PHE A 133 -0.29 -0.01 -8.32
CA PHE A 133 -1.64 0.51 -8.34
C PHE A 133 -1.72 1.86 -9.04
N VAL A 134 -2.91 2.18 -9.50
CA VAL A 134 -3.27 3.48 -10.04
C VAL A 134 -4.64 3.90 -9.52
N GLU A 135 -4.81 5.20 -9.29
CA GLU A 135 -5.98 5.80 -8.64
C GLU A 135 -6.95 6.40 -9.65
N PHE A 136 -8.24 6.22 -9.41
CA PHE A 136 -9.33 6.78 -10.18
C PHE A 136 -10.36 7.43 -9.26
N LYS A 137 -11.02 8.48 -9.75
CA LYS A 137 -12.15 9.09 -9.05
C LYS A 137 -13.40 8.23 -9.10
N HIS A 138 -13.58 7.48 -10.19
CA HIS A 138 -14.77 6.67 -10.42
C HIS A 138 -14.39 5.22 -10.74
N GLU A 139 -15.14 4.29 -10.16
CA GLU A 139 -14.92 2.85 -10.33
C GLU A 139 -14.99 2.41 -11.80
N LYS A 140 -15.88 3.02 -12.59
CA LYS A 140 -16.01 2.73 -14.03
C LYS A 140 -14.70 2.90 -14.79
N ASP A 141 -13.90 3.91 -14.45
CA ASP A 141 -12.65 4.21 -15.16
C ASP A 141 -11.59 3.15 -14.79
N ALA A 142 -11.57 2.73 -13.53
CA ALA A 142 -10.73 1.64 -13.05
C ALA A 142 -11.11 0.29 -13.70
N LEU A 143 -12.40 0.02 -13.90
CA LEU A 143 -12.88 -1.18 -14.57
C LEU A 143 -12.52 -1.20 -16.06
N VAL A 144 -12.61 -0.06 -16.76
CA VAL A 144 -12.13 0.05 -18.14
C VAL A 144 -10.63 -0.22 -18.23
N ALA A 145 -9.83 0.31 -17.29
CA ALA A 145 -8.40 0.01 -17.24
C ALA A 145 -8.12 -1.46 -16.95
N LEU A 146 -8.91 -2.10 -16.07
CA LEU A 146 -8.81 -3.53 -15.77
C LEU A 146 -9.13 -4.40 -16.98
N ASP A 147 -10.18 -4.09 -17.74
CA ASP A 147 -10.60 -4.86 -18.92
C ASP A 147 -9.55 -4.82 -20.05
N ASN A 148 -8.76 -3.74 -20.11
CA ASN A 148 -7.68 -3.59 -21.08
C ASN A 148 -6.34 -4.21 -20.63
N LEU A 149 -6.24 -4.67 -19.39
CA LEU A 149 -5.00 -5.16 -18.80
C LEU A 149 -4.43 -6.37 -19.59
N PRO A 150 -3.13 -6.35 -19.95
CA PRO A 150 -2.48 -7.48 -20.60
C PRO A 150 -2.57 -8.75 -19.77
N LYS A 151 -2.86 -9.89 -20.43
CA LYS A 151 -3.10 -11.20 -19.79
C LYS A 151 -1.95 -11.75 -18.95
N GLN A 152 -0.73 -11.24 -19.12
CA GLN A 152 0.42 -11.65 -18.31
C GLN A 152 0.33 -11.12 -16.86
N TRP A 153 -0.47 -10.08 -16.63
CA TRP A 153 -0.69 -9.48 -15.33
C TRP A 153 -2.06 -9.82 -14.81
N SER A 154 -2.18 -9.85 -13.48
CA SER A 154 -3.45 -10.05 -12.79
C SER A 154 -3.84 -8.74 -12.13
N GLY A 155 -5.12 -8.37 -12.17
CA GLY A 155 -5.57 -7.15 -11.52
C GLY A 155 -6.96 -7.28 -10.92
N PHE A 156 -7.27 -6.34 -10.01
CA PHE A 156 -8.60 -6.16 -9.47
C PHE A 156 -8.85 -4.70 -9.13
N VAL A 157 -10.12 -4.30 -9.12
CA VAL A 157 -10.56 -2.97 -8.68
C VAL A 157 -11.01 -3.03 -7.23
N ALA A 158 -10.62 -2.04 -6.44
CA ALA A 158 -11.03 -1.92 -5.04
C ALA A 158 -11.29 -0.45 -4.66
N GLN A 159 -12.28 -0.25 -3.78
CA GLN A 159 -12.59 1.04 -3.19
C GLN A 159 -11.76 1.26 -1.93
N ALA A 160 -11.14 2.44 -1.78
CA ALA A 160 -10.48 2.79 -0.52
C ALA A 160 -11.49 3.05 0.60
N LEU A 161 -11.17 2.51 1.78
CA LEU A 161 -11.94 2.63 3.02
C LEU A 161 -11.03 3.14 4.13
N ASN A 162 -11.50 4.13 4.90
CA ASN A 162 -10.76 4.62 6.07
C ASN A 162 -10.96 3.76 7.32
N THR A 163 -11.96 2.88 7.33
CA THR A 163 -12.22 1.94 8.42
C THR A 163 -12.10 0.53 7.89
N SER A 164 -11.39 -0.32 8.62
CA SER A 164 -11.20 -1.72 8.27
C SER A 164 -12.54 -2.46 8.22
N PRO A 165 -12.81 -3.24 7.15
CA PRO A 165 -13.99 -4.11 7.07
C PRO A 165 -14.06 -5.16 8.19
N ALA A 166 -12.94 -5.47 8.86
CA ALA A 166 -12.93 -6.40 9.99
C ALA A 166 -13.56 -5.82 11.27
N LEU A 167 -13.79 -4.50 11.31
CA LEU A 167 -14.39 -3.79 12.44
C LEU A 167 -15.80 -3.27 12.15
N THR A 168 -16.32 -3.52 10.93
CA THR A 168 -17.69 -3.19 10.51
C THR A 168 -18.56 -4.42 10.57
#